data_AF-A0A7S4QZM2-F1
#
_entry.id   AF-A0A7S4QZM2-F1
#
_cell.length_a   1.000
_cell.length_b   1.000
_cell.length_c   1.000
_cell.angle_alpha   90.00
_cell.angle_beta   90.00
_cell.angle_gamma   90.00
#
_symmetry.space_group_name_H-M   'P 1'
#
loop_
_entity.id
_entity.type
_entity.pdbx_description
1 polymer ?
#
loop_
_entity_poly.entity_id
_entity_poly.type
_entity_poly.pdbx_seq_one_letter_code
_entity_poly.pdbx_strand_id
1 'polypeptide(L)'
;QPPQIYSPHGAHTNHGNFPREHHGGNHFMQDPFNPAHVILLATDEDKNWLSEFLCFVRLHCIETFCASQHDVSSRLGSKKVKLGQVGIRCRFCAHSPARRRVRRSSTFPSSLSRIYQSLTMMLRDHFLNCSYMPKEEKEAYIMLRSNTSQGIVGSKDYWVSSAKGLGLIDTPDGIYFDDGRHAAGTP
;
A
#
# COMPACT_ATOMS: atom_id res chain seq x y z
N GLN A 1 -27.19 38.21 67.83
CA GLN A 1 -28.37 37.33 67.80
C GLN A 1 -27.98 36.02 67.11
N PRO A 2 -28.06 34.86 67.78
CA PRO A 2 -28.46 33.58 67.17
C PRO A 2 -29.96 33.32 67.49
N PRO A 3 -30.63 32.17 67.18
CA PRO A 3 -30.26 30.97 66.40
C PRO A 3 -31.30 30.69 65.26
N GLN A 4 -31.24 29.61 64.47
CA GLN A 4 -31.99 28.37 64.70
C GLN A 4 -31.48 27.23 63.78
N ILE A 5 -31.41 26.05 64.38
CA ILE A 5 -31.00 24.74 63.85
C ILE A 5 -32.30 23.90 63.72
N TYR A 6 -32.41 22.98 62.74
CA TYR A 6 -32.78 21.58 63.00
C TYR A 6 -32.60 20.66 61.76
N SER A 7 -31.99 19.49 62.02
CA SER A 7 -31.59 18.34 61.18
C SER A 7 -32.73 17.27 61.15
N PRO A 8 -32.55 15.93 60.92
CA PRO A 8 -31.41 15.06 60.57
C PRO A 8 -31.72 13.87 59.60
N HIS A 9 -30.75 12.92 59.50
CA HIS A 9 -30.77 11.51 59.03
C HIS A 9 -29.97 11.27 57.73
N GLY A 10 -29.02 10.32 57.63
CA GLY A 10 -28.60 9.25 58.54
C GLY A 10 -27.32 8.54 58.05
N ALA A 11 -26.82 7.65 58.92
CA ALA A 11 -25.59 6.86 58.85
C ALA A 11 -25.41 6.01 57.58
N HIS A 12 -24.15 5.67 57.23
CA HIS A 12 -23.58 4.32 57.41
C HIS A 12 -22.22 4.16 56.69
N THR A 13 -21.32 3.49 57.40
CA THR A 13 -20.02 2.94 57.01
C THR A 13 -20.13 1.92 55.86
N ASN A 14 -19.19 1.86 54.92
CA ASN A 14 -18.26 0.71 54.77
C ASN A 14 -17.37 0.76 53.52
N HIS A 15 -16.18 0.19 53.72
CA HIS A 15 -15.31 -0.52 52.77
C HIS A 15 -15.69 -0.59 51.28
N GLY A 16 -14.80 -0.06 50.43
CA GLY A 16 -14.60 -0.49 49.04
C GLY A 16 -13.10 -0.40 48.74
N ASN A 17 -12.31 -1.36 49.18
CA ASN A 17 -11.90 -2.53 48.39
C ASN A 17 -11.20 -2.12 47.09
N PHE A 18 -9.87 -2.06 47.14
CA PHE A 18 -9.00 -2.03 45.97
C PHE A 18 -9.16 -3.35 45.20
N PRO A 19 -9.52 -3.35 43.90
CA PRO A 19 -9.16 -4.45 43.05
C PRO A 19 -7.71 -4.24 42.62
N ARG A 20 -6.84 -5.07 43.19
CA ARG A 20 -5.55 -5.43 42.61
C ARG A 20 -5.85 -6.10 41.27
N GLU A 21 -5.87 -5.32 40.18
CA GLU A 21 -6.01 -5.91 38.86
C GLU A 21 -4.68 -6.51 38.42
N HIS A 22 -4.70 -7.84 38.47
CA HIS A 22 -3.76 -8.79 37.94
C HIS A 22 -3.04 -8.32 36.67
N HIS A 23 -1.72 -8.21 36.76
CA HIS A 23 -0.83 -8.30 35.62
C HIS A 23 -0.99 -9.67 34.97
N GLY A 24 -1.80 -9.75 33.93
CA GLY A 24 -2.12 -10.99 33.25
C GLY A 24 -2.86 -10.71 31.96
N GLY A 25 -2.13 -10.27 30.94
CA GLY A 25 -2.66 -10.09 29.60
C GLY A 25 -1.71 -9.26 28.77
N ASN A 26 -0.90 -9.92 27.94
CA ASN A 26 -0.25 -9.28 26.81
C ASN A 26 -1.34 -8.55 26.00
N HIS A 27 -1.49 -7.26 26.24
CA HIS A 27 -2.20 -6.37 25.36
C HIS A 27 -1.42 -6.35 24.05
N PHE A 28 -1.78 -7.26 23.15
CA PHE A 28 -1.52 -7.15 21.74
C PHE A 28 -2.19 -5.86 21.24
N MET A 29 -1.52 -4.72 21.43
CA MET A 29 -1.71 -3.59 20.54
C MET A 29 -1.12 -4.00 19.19
N GLN A 30 -1.92 -4.74 18.41
CA GLN A 30 -1.69 -4.92 16.98
C GLN A 30 -2.40 -3.76 16.27
N ASP A 31 -1.62 -2.84 15.74
CA ASP A 31 -2.05 -1.85 14.77
C ASP A 31 -1.02 -1.85 13.62
N PRO A 32 -1.38 -1.49 12.38
CA PRO A 32 -2.34 -2.09 11.45
C PRO A 32 -1.61 -2.60 10.18
N PHE A 33 -0.29 -2.79 10.27
CA PHE A 33 0.55 -3.28 9.19
C PHE A 33 0.36 -4.79 9.05
N ASN A 34 -0.83 -5.19 8.60
CA ASN A 34 -0.97 -6.45 7.89
C ASN A 34 0.21 -6.54 6.92
N PRO A 35 1.09 -7.57 6.97
CA PRO A 35 2.06 -7.78 5.92
C PRO A 35 1.27 -8.20 4.68
N ALA A 36 0.57 -7.22 4.10
CA ALA A 36 0.01 -7.30 2.77
C ALA A 36 1.16 -7.79 1.91
N HIS A 37 0.92 -8.89 1.20
CA HIS A 37 1.89 -9.52 0.33
C HIS A 37 2.54 -8.45 -0.56
N VAL A 38 3.79 -8.09 -0.23
CA VAL A 38 4.57 -7.06 -0.92
C VAL A 38 5.71 -7.76 -1.60
N ILE A 39 5.76 -7.65 -2.92
CA ILE A 39 6.87 -8.17 -3.73
C ILE A 39 7.37 -7.10 -4.68
N LEU A 40 8.62 -7.25 -5.11
CA LEU A 40 9.16 -6.41 -6.16
C LEU A 40 8.49 -6.78 -7.47
N LEU A 41 8.21 -5.75 -8.28
CA LEU A 41 7.76 -6.00 -9.64
C LEU A 41 8.94 -6.36 -10.54
N ALA A 42 10.19 -6.09 -10.14
CA ALA A 42 11.38 -6.41 -10.91
C ALA A 42 11.64 -7.91 -11.00
N THR A 43 12.23 -8.34 -12.13
CA THR A 43 12.74 -9.69 -12.32
C THR A 43 14.12 -9.66 -12.99
N ASP A 44 14.88 -10.74 -12.89
CA ASP A 44 16.22 -10.84 -13.48
C ASP A 44 16.21 -10.76 -15.03
N GLU A 45 15.04 -10.98 -15.63
CA GLU A 45 14.83 -10.88 -17.08
C GLU A 45 14.57 -9.44 -17.55
N ASP A 46 14.34 -8.47 -16.65
CA ASP A 46 13.92 -7.10 -17.04
C ASP A 46 14.90 -6.48 -18.04
N LYS A 47 16.21 -6.69 -17.83
CA LYS A 47 17.29 -6.19 -18.69
C LYS A 47 17.22 -6.66 -20.15
N ASN A 48 16.50 -7.76 -20.43
CA ASN A 48 16.35 -8.31 -21.77
C ASN A 48 15.21 -7.65 -22.55
N TRP A 49 14.27 -6.99 -21.85
CA TRP A 49 12.99 -6.55 -22.41
C TRP A 49 12.67 -5.07 -22.16
N LEU A 50 13.32 -4.45 -21.17
CA LEU A 50 13.06 -3.09 -20.72
C LEU A 50 14.30 -2.21 -20.85
N SER A 51 14.07 -0.89 -20.92
CA SER A 51 15.17 0.06 -20.84
C SER A 51 15.77 0.07 -19.44
N GLU A 52 17.03 0.49 -19.32
CA GLU A 52 17.72 0.64 -18.04
C GLU A 52 16.92 1.50 -17.05
N PHE A 53 16.27 2.56 -17.53
CA PHE A 53 15.37 3.37 -16.72
C PHE A 53 14.17 2.58 -16.17
N LEU A 54 13.53 1.73 -16.96
CA LEU A 54 12.41 0.92 -16.50
C LEU A 54 12.85 -0.21 -15.57
N CYS A 55 14.01 -0.82 -15.81
CA CYS A 55 14.65 -1.76 -14.87
C CYS A 55 14.88 -1.09 -13.51
N PHE A 56 15.50 0.10 -13.52
CA PHE A 56 15.73 0.88 -12.31
C PHE A 56 14.43 1.19 -11.56
N VAL A 57 13.41 1.63 -12.29
CA VAL A 57 12.10 1.95 -11.68
C VAL A 57 11.46 0.71 -11.06
N ARG A 58 11.40 -0.42 -11.78
CA ARG A 58 10.81 -1.68 -11.26
C ARG A 58 11.54 -2.19 -10.02
N LEU A 59 12.87 -2.03 -9.98
CA LEU A 59 13.71 -2.56 -8.90
C LEU A 59 13.72 -1.64 -7.68
N HIS A 60 13.97 -0.34 -7.89
CA HIS A 60 14.24 0.60 -6.80
C HIS A 60 13.02 1.44 -6.40
N CYS A 61 12.15 1.79 -7.35
CA CYS A 61 11.14 2.82 -7.11
C CYS A 61 9.77 2.27 -6.72
N ILE A 62 9.40 1.08 -7.21
CA ILE A 62 8.06 0.50 -7.00
C ILE A 62 8.06 -0.90 -6.41
N GLU A 63 6.98 -1.21 -5.73
CA GLU A 63 6.63 -2.55 -5.26
C GLU A 63 5.13 -2.80 -5.49
N THR A 64 4.74 -4.06 -5.55
CA THR A 64 3.33 -4.45 -5.50
C THR A 64 2.87 -4.57 -4.05
N PHE A 65 1.57 -4.39 -3.81
CA PHE A 65 0.97 -4.59 -2.49
C PHE A 65 -0.51 -4.94 -2.62
N CYS A 66 -1.05 -5.69 -1.66
CA CYS A 66 -2.49 -5.91 -1.55
C CYS A 66 -3.21 -4.73 -0.89
N ALA A 67 -4.35 -4.34 -1.45
CA ALA A 67 -5.24 -3.36 -0.84
C ALA A 67 -5.67 -3.81 0.55
N SER A 68 -5.48 -2.94 1.53
CA SER A 68 -6.01 -3.09 2.88
C SER A 68 -7.43 -2.54 3.01
N GLN A 69 -8.09 -2.80 4.13
CA GLN A 69 -9.40 -2.20 4.44
C GLN A 69 -9.33 -0.67 4.46
N HIS A 70 -8.19 -0.11 4.90
CA HIS A 70 -7.94 1.33 4.83
C HIS A 70 -7.92 1.82 3.38
N ASP A 71 -7.24 1.12 2.46
CA ASP A 71 -7.20 1.50 1.05
C ASP A 71 -8.59 1.49 0.41
N VAL A 72 -9.43 0.51 0.75
CA VAL A 72 -10.82 0.41 0.30
C VAL A 72 -11.64 1.59 0.82
N SER A 73 -11.54 1.89 2.11
CA SER A 73 -12.32 2.97 2.74
C SER A 73 -11.89 4.39 2.29
N SER A 74 -10.61 4.57 1.97
CA SER A 74 -10.05 5.89 1.65
C SER A 74 -10.34 6.37 0.22
N ARG A 75 -10.85 5.50 -0.65
CA ARG A 75 -11.13 5.83 -2.05
C ARG A 75 -12.58 6.26 -2.26
N LEU A 76 -12.76 7.58 -2.33
CA LEU A 76 -14.01 8.21 -2.77
C LEU A 76 -14.03 8.26 -4.31
N GLY A 77 -14.83 7.41 -4.97
CA GLY A 77 -14.95 7.42 -6.44
C GLY A 77 -15.63 6.20 -7.05
N SER A 78 -15.80 6.23 -8.38
CA SER A 78 -16.52 5.20 -9.15
C SER A 78 -15.73 3.89 -9.36
N LYS A 79 -14.40 3.95 -9.36
CA LYS A 79 -13.53 2.75 -9.40
C LYS A 79 -13.17 2.32 -7.99
N LYS A 80 -14.05 1.53 -7.38
CA LYS A 80 -13.86 0.97 -6.04
C LYS A 80 -12.75 -0.08 -6.08
N VAL A 81 -11.73 0.12 -5.25
CA VAL A 81 -10.71 -0.91 -4.98
C VAL A 81 -11.31 -1.92 -4.03
N LYS A 82 -11.02 -3.21 -4.23
CA LYS A 82 -11.49 -4.28 -3.34
C LYS A 82 -10.37 -4.75 -2.42
N LEU A 83 -10.74 -5.29 -1.26
CA LEU A 83 -9.79 -5.86 -0.30
C LEU A 83 -8.96 -6.95 -1.00
N GLY A 84 -7.65 -6.94 -0.82
CA GLY A 84 -6.75 -7.91 -1.44
C GLY A 84 -6.34 -7.58 -2.89
N GLN A 85 -7.02 -6.64 -3.56
CA GLN A 85 -6.65 -6.24 -4.92
C GLN A 85 -5.21 -5.73 -4.96
N VAL A 86 -4.41 -6.22 -5.89
CA VAL A 86 -3.01 -5.85 -6.05
C VAL A 86 -2.89 -4.48 -6.72
N GLY A 87 -2.15 -3.60 -6.06
CA GLY A 87 -1.72 -2.31 -6.60
C GLY A 87 -0.20 -2.23 -6.73
N ILE A 88 0.26 -1.17 -7.38
CA ILE A 88 1.66 -0.74 -7.37
C ILE A 88 1.79 0.54 -6.55
N ARG A 89 2.87 0.68 -5.79
CA ARG A 89 3.14 1.88 -4.98
C ARG A 89 4.62 2.24 -4.98
N CYS A 90 4.89 3.50 -4.64
CA CYS A 90 6.24 4.00 -4.43
C CYS A 90 6.82 3.41 -3.15
N ARG A 91 7.99 2.77 -3.23
CA ARG A 91 8.68 2.16 -2.08
C ARG A 91 9.10 3.19 -1.06
N PHE A 92 9.59 4.33 -1.54
CA PHE A 92 10.14 5.40 -0.70
C PHE A 92 9.11 6.00 0.25
N CYS A 93 7.89 6.29 -0.22
CA CYS A 93 6.86 6.91 0.61
C CYS A 93 5.79 5.93 1.12
N ALA A 94 5.95 4.61 0.91
CA ALA A 94 4.97 3.59 1.30
C ALA A 94 4.71 3.57 2.81
N HIS A 95 5.70 3.91 3.62
CA HIS A 95 5.59 3.98 5.09
C HIS A 95 4.81 5.23 5.58
N SER A 96 4.79 6.32 4.80
CA SER A 96 4.14 7.56 5.19
C SER A 96 2.61 7.48 5.03
N PRO A 97 1.78 8.13 5.84
CA PRO A 97 0.32 8.18 5.63
C PRO A 97 -0.06 8.80 4.27
N ALA A 98 -1.17 8.35 3.67
CA ALA A 98 -1.61 8.76 2.33
C ALA A 98 -1.71 10.29 2.16
N ARG A 99 -2.21 11.01 3.18
CA ARG A 99 -2.33 12.49 3.17
C ARG A 99 -1.00 13.24 3.06
N ARG A 100 0.12 12.60 3.38
CA ARG A 100 1.48 13.17 3.31
C ARG A 100 2.23 12.75 2.05
N ARG A 101 1.66 11.84 1.25
CA ARG A 101 2.29 11.38 0.00
C ARG A 101 1.91 12.34 -1.12
N VAL A 102 2.85 12.59 -2.02
CA VAL A 102 2.53 13.26 -3.29
C VAL A 102 1.53 12.41 -4.08
N ARG A 103 0.64 13.07 -4.81
CA ARG A 103 -0.36 12.45 -5.68
C ARG A 103 0.26 11.35 -6.54
N ARG A 104 -0.52 10.30 -6.80
CA ARG A 104 -0.11 9.12 -7.59
C ARG A 104 1.09 8.37 -7.00
N SER A 105 1.24 8.38 -5.67
CA SER A 105 2.18 7.49 -4.97
C SER A 105 1.79 6.01 -5.02
N SER A 106 0.53 5.70 -5.34
CA SER A 106 0.03 4.34 -5.53
C SER A 106 -1.14 4.31 -6.51
N THR A 107 -1.29 3.19 -7.19
CA THR A 107 -2.36 2.93 -8.18
C THR A 107 -2.76 1.47 -8.15
N PHE A 108 -4.03 1.17 -8.43
CA PHE A 108 -4.52 -0.19 -8.62
C PHE A 108 -4.90 -0.37 -10.11
N PRO A 109 -4.03 -0.99 -10.92
CA PRO A 109 -4.35 -1.28 -12.31
C PRO A 109 -5.57 -2.20 -12.39
N SER A 110 -6.42 -2.00 -13.41
CA SER A 110 -7.59 -2.85 -13.62
C SER A 110 -7.24 -4.20 -14.24
N SER A 111 -6.04 -4.35 -14.79
CA SER A 111 -5.54 -5.59 -15.36
C SER A 111 -4.00 -5.56 -15.49
N LEU A 112 -3.38 -6.71 -15.69
CA LEU A 112 -1.92 -6.86 -15.90
C LEU A 112 -1.44 -5.99 -17.08
N SER A 113 -2.20 -5.96 -18.17
CA SER A 113 -1.90 -5.14 -19.36
C SER A 113 -1.92 -3.63 -19.09
N ARG A 114 -2.49 -3.20 -17.96
CA ARG A 114 -2.56 -1.79 -17.51
C ARG A 114 -1.47 -1.42 -16.50
N ILE A 115 -0.60 -2.34 -16.10
CA ILE A 115 0.50 -2.06 -15.17
C ILE A 115 1.40 -0.96 -15.73
N TYR A 116 1.89 -1.10 -16.96
CA TYR A 116 2.76 -0.09 -17.58
C TYR A 116 2.09 1.28 -17.64
N GLN A 117 0.83 1.34 -18.09
CA GLN A 117 0.09 2.60 -18.13
C GLN A 117 -0.01 3.24 -16.74
N SER A 118 -0.31 2.46 -15.71
CA SER A 118 -0.40 2.94 -14.33
C SER A 118 0.95 3.48 -13.83
N LEU A 119 2.03 2.78 -14.16
CA LEU A 119 3.39 3.23 -13.87
C LEU A 119 3.70 4.57 -14.55
N THR A 120 3.33 4.76 -15.83
CA THR A 120 3.57 6.05 -16.51
C THR A 120 2.91 7.25 -15.82
N MET A 121 1.80 7.01 -15.10
CA MET A 121 1.15 8.06 -14.31
C MET A 121 1.98 8.43 -13.08
N MET A 122 2.65 7.45 -12.45
CA MET A 122 3.58 7.67 -11.33
C MET A 122 4.87 8.36 -11.81
N LEU A 123 5.43 7.91 -12.95
CA LEU A 123 6.61 8.52 -13.59
C LEU A 123 6.45 10.01 -13.85
N ARG A 124 5.23 10.41 -14.26
CA ARG A 124 4.88 11.79 -14.60
C ARG A 124 4.69 12.69 -13.38
N ASP A 125 3.96 12.20 -12.37
CA ASP A 125 3.44 13.07 -11.31
C ASP A 125 4.10 12.87 -9.95
N HIS A 126 4.70 11.71 -9.70
CA HIS A 126 5.10 11.32 -8.36
C HIS A 126 6.61 11.42 -8.13
N PHE A 127 7.43 10.65 -8.85
CA PHE A 127 8.82 10.41 -8.41
C PHE A 127 9.68 11.67 -8.28
N LEU A 128 9.62 12.60 -9.23
CA LEU A 128 10.38 13.86 -9.14
C LEU A 128 9.96 14.74 -7.95
N ASN A 129 8.74 14.57 -7.47
CA ASN A 129 8.14 15.32 -6.39
C ASN A 129 8.16 14.56 -5.05
N CYS A 130 8.52 13.28 -5.05
CA CYS A 130 8.51 12.45 -3.85
C CYS A 130 9.54 12.97 -2.85
N SER A 131 9.06 13.47 -1.71
CA SER A 131 9.88 14.00 -0.62
C SER A 131 10.61 12.93 0.19
N TYR A 132 10.28 11.65 -0.03
CA TYR A 132 10.91 10.51 0.64
C TYR A 132 11.91 9.76 -0.25
N MET A 133 12.00 10.10 -1.54
CA MET A 133 13.01 9.51 -2.42
C MET A 133 14.38 10.04 -2.00
N PRO A 134 15.34 9.17 -1.62
CA PRO A 134 16.66 9.64 -1.22
C PRO A 134 17.40 10.25 -2.41
N LYS A 135 18.41 11.06 -2.09
CA LYS A 135 19.05 11.95 -3.04
C LYS A 135 19.72 11.16 -4.16
N GLU A 136 20.41 10.09 -3.79
CA GLU A 136 21.16 9.21 -4.67
C GLU A 136 20.23 8.53 -5.70
N GLU A 137 19.10 7.99 -5.26
CA GLU A 137 18.09 7.39 -6.14
C GLU A 137 17.40 8.44 -7.02
N LYS A 138 17.22 9.66 -6.51
CA LYS A 138 16.64 10.75 -7.31
C LYS A 138 17.58 11.21 -8.42
N GLU A 139 18.88 11.31 -8.14
CA GLU A 139 19.91 11.63 -9.13
C GLU A 139 20.01 10.53 -10.19
N ALA A 140 20.06 9.26 -9.78
CA ALA A 140 20.02 8.12 -10.70
C ALA A 140 18.74 8.10 -11.55
N TYR A 141 17.58 8.37 -10.95
CA TYR A 141 16.31 8.47 -11.67
C TYR A 141 16.35 9.54 -12.76
N ILE A 142 16.86 10.74 -12.45
CA ILE A 142 16.93 11.86 -13.40
C ILE A 142 17.87 11.51 -14.56
N MET A 143 19.06 10.97 -14.25
CA MET A 143 20.07 10.60 -15.24
C MET A 143 19.57 9.50 -16.19
N LEU A 144 19.00 8.42 -15.65
CA LEU A 144 18.49 7.31 -16.48
C LEU A 144 17.29 7.74 -17.32
N ARG A 145 16.43 8.62 -16.78
CA ARG A 145 15.29 9.16 -17.50
C ARG A 145 15.73 10.03 -18.68
N SER A 146 16.77 10.85 -18.55
CA SER A 146 17.28 11.70 -19.64
C SER A 146 17.96 10.90 -20.74
N ASN A 147 18.62 9.79 -20.39
CA ASN A 147 19.36 8.95 -21.32
C ASN A 147 18.46 7.96 -22.08
N THR A 148 17.19 7.83 -21.70
CA THR A 148 16.24 6.95 -22.38
C THR A 148 15.58 7.71 -23.53
N SER A 149 16.01 7.42 -24.77
CA SER A 149 15.22 7.73 -25.96
C SER A 149 13.88 6.99 -25.87
N GLN A 150 12.77 7.70 -26.17
CA GLN A 150 11.44 7.16 -25.98
C GLN A 150 11.25 5.83 -26.73
N GLY A 151 10.99 4.77 -25.96
CA GLY A 151 10.39 3.54 -26.44
C GLY A 151 11.36 2.44 -26.84
N ILE A 152 11.68 1.54 -25.90
CA ILE A 152 11.78 0.13 -26.30
C ILE A 152 10.34 -0.36 -26.52
N VAL A 153 9.94 -0.28 -27.78
CA VAL A 153 8.73 -0.89 -28.35
C VAL A 153 8.91 -2.40 -28.23
N GLY A 154 8.03 -3.05 -27.47
CA GLY A 154 8.08 -4.50 -27.20
C GLY A 154 7.58 -4.90 -25.80
N SER A 155 7.36 -3.93 -24.90
CA SER A 155 7.26 -4.22 -23.47
C SER A 155 5.90 -4.70 -22.95
N LYS A 156 4.77 -4.50 -23.65
CA LYS A 156 3.45 -4.79 -23.08
C LYS A 156 3.26 -6.27 -22.72
N ASP A 157 3.65 -7.16 -23.63
CA ASP A 157 3.55 -8.59 -23.40
C ASP A 157 4.49 -9.04 -22.28
N TYR A 158 5.68 -8.45 -22.21
CA TYR A 158 6.62 -8.68 -21.12
C TYR A 158 6.10 -8.19 -19.76
N TRP A 159 5.47 -7.02 -19.68
CA TRP A 159 4.82 -6.54 -18.44
C TRP A 159 3.77 -7.52 -17.95
N VAL A 160 3.02 -8.15 -18.86
CA VAL A 160 2.03 -9.18 -18.52
C VAL A 160 2.70 -10.48 -18.11
N SER A 161 3.64 -11.01 -18.90
CA SER A 161 4.26 -12.31 -18.65
C SER A 161 5.11 -12.30 -17.38
N SER A 162 5.91 -11.25 -17.15
CA SER A 162 6.69 -11.10 -15.90
C SER A 162 5.79 -10.98 -14.68
N ALA A 163 4.66 -10.25 -14.77
CA ALA A 163 3.70 -10.17 -13.68
C ALA A 163 3.03 -11.53 -13.39
N LYS A 164 2.68 -12.30 -14.43
CA LYS A 164 2.19 -13.69 -14.26
C LYS A 164 3.23 -14.59 -13.60
N GLY A 165 4.50 -14.46 -13.98
CA GLY A 165 5.62 -15.18 -13.36
C GLY A 165 5.80 -14.87 -11.87
N LEU A 166 5.32 -13.70 -11.42
CA LEU A 166 5.25 -13.31 -10.01
C LEU A 166 3.98 -13.81 -9.29
N GLY A 167 3.18 -14.66 -9.95
CA GLY A 167 1.92 -15.17 -9.41
C GLY A 167 0.78 -14.16 -9.44
N LEU A 168 0.83 -13.15 -10.32
CA LEU A 168 -0.27 -12.19 -10.48
C LEU A 168 -1.23 -12.65 -11.58
N ILE A 169 -2.53 -12.59 -11.31
CA ILE A 169 -3.59 -12.98 -12.24
C ILE A 169 -4.59 -11.84 -12.46
N ASP A 170 -5.16 -11.81 -13.65
CA ASP A 170 -6.30 -10.94 -13.97
C ASP A 170 -7.60 -11.57 -13.47
N THR A 171 -8.46 -10.76 -12.87
CA THR A 171 -9.83 -11.11 -12.46
C THR A 171 -10.80 -10.01 -12.91
N PRO A 172 -12.13 -10.23 -12.89
CA PRO A 172 -13.11 -9.16 -13.13
C PRO A 172 -12.95 -7.95 -12.19
N ASP A 173 -12.33 -8.14 -11.03
CA ASP A 173 -12.17 -7.14 -9.98
C ASP A 173 -10.78 -6.50 -9.94
N GLY A 174 -9.93 -6.79 -10.92
CA GLY A 174 -8.55 -6.31 -11.00
C GLY A 174 -7.53 -7.43 -10.81
N ILE A 175 -6.33 -7.06 -10.37
CA ILE A 175 -5.22 -7.99 -10.22
C ILE A 175 -5.24 -8.60 -8.81
N TYR A 176 -5.00 -9.91 -8.71
CA TYR A 176 -4.83 -10.62 -7.44
C TYR A 176 -3.60 -11.53 -7.50
N PHE A 177 -3.14 -11.98 -6.33
CA PHE A 177 -2.21 -13.10 -6.26
C PHE A 177 -2.96 -14.41 -6.53
N ASP A 178 -2.34 -15.29 -7.28
CA ASP A 178 -2.80 -16.66 -7.46
C ASP A 178 -2.57 -17.44 -6.16
N ASP A 179 -3.60 -17.46 -5.31
CA ASP A 179 -3.63 -18.21 -4.06
C ASP A 179 -4.22 -19.62 -4.24
N GLY A 180 -4.35 -20.08 -5.50
CA GLY A 180 -4.97 -21.35 -5.86
C GLY A 180 -6.49 -21.41 -5.68
N ARG A 181 -7.15 -20.35 -5.16
CA ARG A 181 -8.60 -20.32 -4.93
C ARG A 181 -9.38 -19.80 -6.14
N HIS A 182 -8.69 -19.11 -7.06
CA HIS A 182 -9.29 -18.51 -8.24
C HIS A 182 -9.31 -19.43 -9.48
N ALA A 183 -8.69 -20.61 -9.41
CA ALA A 183 -8.73 -21.61 -10.48
C ALA A 183 -10.08 -22.38 -10.56
N ALA A 184 -10.97 -22.21 -9.58
CA ALA A 184 -12.28 -22.85 -9.55
C ALA A 184 -13.38 -21.83 -9.84
N GLY A 185 -13.53 -21.43 -11.11
CA GLY A 185 -14.50 -20.39 -11.42
C GLY A 185 -14.76 -20.13 -12.89
N THR A 186 -15.09 -21.15 -13.69
CA THR A 186 -16.07 -21.00 -14.76
C THR A 186 -16.72 -22.37 -15.05
N PRO A 187 -18.07 -22.49 -15.03
CA PRO A 187 -18.77 -23.64 -15.59
C PRO A 187 -18.66 -23.70 -17.12
#